data_AF-A0A1Y1S3T5-F1
#
_entry.id   AF-A0A1Y1S3T5-F1
#
_cell.length_a   1.000
_cell.length_b   1.000
_cell.length_c   1.000
_cell.angle_alpha   90.00
_cell.angle_beta   90.00
_cell.angle_gamma   90.00
#
_symmetry.space_group_name_H-M   'P 1'
#
loop_
_entity.id
_entity.type
_entity.pdbx_description
1 polymer ?
#
loop_
_entity_poly.entity_id
_entity_poly.type
_entity_poly.pdbx_seq_one_letter_code
_entity_poly.pdbx_strand_id
1 'polypeptide(L)'
;MTESFFTKCEKDYLKLLNAKKSKMEINDEDLECAWDCFETARLYFEKLGRADYLAKIHKYSADILSFNNDFATAVIEYEKALDYCGSDFAKCAILEDMADCYGNMKNKKKVQEIEKTIEDIQLI
;
A
#
# COMPACT_ATOMS: atom_id res chain seq x y z
N MET A 1 3.93 23.84 -0.53
CA MET A 1 5.14 22.97 -0.67
C MET A 1 4.83 21.50 -0.40
N THR A 2 3.84 21.20 0.45
CA THR A 2 3.51 19.87 0.97
C THR A 2 2.84 18.92 -0.03
N GLU A 3 1.75 19.38 -0.66
CA GLU A 3 1.03 18.58 -1.66
C GLU A 3 1.88 18.31 -2.90
N SER A 4 2.67 19.31 -3.33
CA SER A 4 3.55 19.18 -4.49
C SER A 4 4.61 18.08 -4.33
N PHE A 5 5.11 17.82 -3.12
CA PHE A 5 6.06 16.74 -2.87
C PHE A 5 5.36 15.39 -2.91
N PHE A 6 4.23 15.25 -2.21
CA PHE A 6 3.45 14.02 -2.22
C PHE A 6 2.96 13.65 -3.63
N THR A 7 2.50 14.62 -4.42
CA THR A 7 2.13 14.42 -5.82
C THR A 7 3.28 13.89 -6.66
N LYS A 8 4.54 14.23 -6.33
CA LYS A 8 5.70 13.65 -7.01
C LYS A 8 5.85 12.17 -6.66
N CYS A 9 5.84 11.82 -5.37
CA CYS A 9 5.92 10.42 -4.96
C CYS A 9 4.77 9.59 -5.55
N GLU A 10 3.55 10.13 -5.57
CA GLU A 10 2.38 9.47 -6.17
C GLU A 10 2.55 9.25 -7.68
N LYS A 11 3.13 10.21 -8.42
CA LYS A 11 3.44 10.02 -9.85
C LYS A 11 4.45 8.90 -10.08
N ASP A 12 5.48 8.80 -9.25
CA ASP A 12 6.49 7.76 -9.38
C ASP A 12 5.90 6.39 -9.02
N TYR A 13 5.08 6.30 -7.98
CA TYR A 13 4.27 5.11 -7.69
C TYR A 13 3.37 4.70 -8.86
N LEU A 14 2.65 5.64 -9.49
CA LEU A 14 1.77 5.31 -10.61
C LEU A 14 2.51 4.72 -11.81
N LYS A 15 3.77 5.12 -12.03
CA LYS A 15 4.63 4.48 -13.05
C LYS A 15 4.90 3.02 -12.69
N LEU A 16 5.30 2.76 -11.45
CA LEU A 16 5.53 1.40 -10.94
C LEU A 16 4.29 0.53 -11.07
N LEU A 17 3.13 1.04 -10.63
CA LEU A 17 1.85 0.35 -10.72
C LEU A 17 1.48 0.01 -12.18
N ASN A 18 1.69 0.95 -13.10
CA ASN A 18 1.43 0.72 -14.53
C ASN A 18 2.39 -0.30 -15.13
N ALA A 19 3.67 -0.29 -14.73
CA ALA A 19 4.65 -1.29 -15.13
C ALA A 19 4.23 -2.68 -14.63
N LYS A 20 3.85 -2.80 -13.34
CA LYS A 20 3.34 -4.04 -12.74
C LYS A 20 2.12 -4.58 -13.49
N LYS A 21 1.12 -3.73 -13.74
CA LYS A 21 -0.11 -4.09 -14.48
C LYS A 21 0.20 -4.55 -15.91
N SER A 22 1.17 -3.92 -16.54
CA SER A 22 1.63 -4.27 -17.90
C SER A 22 2.58 -5.46 -17.92
N LYS A 23 2.86 -6.09 -16.77
CA LYS A 23 3.83 -7.18 -16.59
C LYS A 23 5.22 -6.82 -17.12
N MET A 24 5.55 -5.53 -17.07
CA MET A 24 6.89 -5.05 -17.38
C MET A 24 7.79 -5.32 -16.18
N GLU A 25 9.06 -5.57 -16.46
CA GLU A 25 10.08 -5.65 -15.43
C GLU A 25 10.19 -4.28 -14.76
N ILE A 26 10.07 -4.28 -13.44
CA ILE A 26 10.35 -3.11 -12.61
C ILE A 26 11.78 -3.30 -12.13
N ASN A 27 12.65 -2.34 -12.38
CA ASN A 27 14.02 -2.40 -11.89
C ASN A 27 14.10 -2.04 -10.40
N ASP A 28 15.13 -2.53 -9.73
CA ASP A 28 15.33 -2.33 -8.29
C ASP A 28 15.56 -0.86 -7.94
N GLU A 29 16.22 -0.08 -8.82
CA GLU A 29 16.49 1.34 -8.61
C GLU A 29 15.20 2.18 -8.53
N ASP A 30 14.20 1.88 -9.35
CA ASP A 30 12.90 2.55 -9.35
C ASP A 30 12.10 2.20 -8.09
N LEU A 31 12.20 0.95 -7.59
CA LEU A 31 11.59 0.52 -6.33
C LEU A 31 12.23 1.23 -5.13
N GLU A 32 13.57 1.27 -5.06
CA GLU A 32 14.33 1.97 -4.02
C GLU A 32 14.02 3.47 -4.02
N CYS A 33 14.03 4.11 -5.20
CA CYS A 33 13.70 5.53 -5.32
C CYS A 33 12.28 5.84 -4.82
N ALA A 34 11.31 5.00 -5.14
CA ALA A 34 9.93 5.20 -4.68
C ALA A 34 9.82 4.99 -3.17
N TRP A 35 10.48 3.96 -2.64
CA TRP A 35 10.53 3.70 -1.20
C TRP A 35 11.09 4.90 -0.42
N ASP A 36 12.24 5.43 -0.83
CA ASP A 36 12.87 6.59 -0.18
C ASP A 36 12.00 7.85 -0.25
N CYS A 37 11.29 8.04 -1.36
CA CYS A 37 10.33 9.14 -1.51
C CYS A 37 9.20 9.03 -0.47
N PHE A 38 8.63 7.82 -0.31
CA PHE A 38 7.53 7.60 0.62
C PHE A 38 7.97 7.62 2.09
N GLU A 39 9.17 7.13 2.43
CA GLU A 39 9.71 7.27 3.79
C GLU A 39 9.92 8.75 4.16
N THR A 40 10.43 9.54 3.21
CA THR A 40 10.54 11.00 3.40
C THR A 40 9.16 11.64 3.57
N ALA A 41 8.17 11.24 2.76
CA ALA A 41 6.81 11.72 2.88
C ALA A 41 6.20 11.35 4.24
N ARG A 42 6.40 10.11 4.70
CA ARG A 42 5.88 9.59 5.97
C ARG A 42 6.33 10.46 7.13
N LEU A 43 7.64 10.67 7.28
CA LEU A 43 8.22 11.50 8.34
C LEU A 43 7.66 12.93 8.33
N TYR A 44 7.36 13.45 7.15
CA TYR A 44 6.78 14.78 7.01
C TYR A 44 5.31 14.82 7.45
N PHE A 45 4.48 13.89 6.97
CA PHE A 45 3.05 13.86 7.27
C PHE A 45 2.75 13.36 8.69
N GLU A 46 3.62 12.56 9.30
CA GLU A 46 3.58 12.22 10.73
C GLU A 46 3.68 13.49 11.58
N LYS A 47 4.66 14.35 11.28
CA LYS A 47 4.83 15.64 11.99
C LYS A 47 3.64 16.57 11.84
N LEU A 48 2.94 16.49 10.70
CA LEU A 48 1.74 17.29 10.44
C LEU A 48 0.45 16.64 10.98
N GLY A 49 0.51 15.42 11.52
CA GLY A 49 -0.68 14.69 11.99
C GLY A 49 -1.70 14.40 10.89
N ARG A 50 -1.25 14.20 9.64
CA ARG A 50 -2.13 14.00 8.48
C ARG A 50 -2.41 12.53 8.22
N ALA A 51 -3.34 11.96 8.99
CA ALA A 51 -3.72 10.55 8.90
C ALA A 51 -4.15 10.12 7.48
N ASP A 52 -4.84 11.00 6.74
CA ASP A 52 -5.28 10.75 5.37
C ASP A 52 -4.13 10.46 4.40
N TYR A 53 -3.02 11.19 4.54
CA TYR A 53 -1.80 10.93 3.77
C TYR A 53 -1.04 9.72 4.30
N LEU A 54 -0.99 9.53 5.62
CA LEU A 54 -0.30 8.38 6.22
C LEU A 54 -0.90 7.05 5.76
N ALA A 55 -2.23 6.93 5.70
CA ALA A 55 -2.91 5.76 5.16
C ALA A 55 -2.44 5.44 3.73
N LYS A 56 -2.38 6.45 2.86
CA LYS A 56 -1.93 6.30 1.46
C LYS A 56 -0.45 5.93 1.38
N ILE A 57 0.39 6.57 2.18
CA ILE A 57 1.84 6.33 2.19
C ILE A 57 2.14 4.89 2.59
N HIS A 58 1.53 4.40 3.67
CA HIS A 58 1.68 3.02 4.10
C HIS A 58 1.17 2.04 3.05
N LYS A 59 0.02 2.31 2.43
CA LYS A 59 -0.48 1.48 1.31
C LYS A 59 0.51 1.44 0.14
N TYR A 60 1.02 2.58 -0.31
CA TYR A 60 1.93 2.62 -1.46
C TYR A 60 3.29 2.00 -1.15
N SER A 61 3.77 2.15 0.09
CA SER A 61 4.99 1.47 0.56
C SER A 61 4.79 -0.05 0.59
N ALA A 62 3.63 -0.52 1.03
CA ALA A 62 3.26 -1.93 0.98
C ALA A 62 3.17 -2.48 -0.46
N ASP A 63 2.56 -1.72 -1.37
CA ASP A 63 2.50 -2.07 -2.79
C ASP A 63 3.92 -2.23 -3.39
N ILE A 64 4.84 -1.31 -3.07
CA ILE A 64 6.25 -1.36 -3.51
C ILE A 64 6.93 -2.63 -2.97
N LEU A 65 6.76 -2.95 -1.69
CA LEU A 65 7.29 -4.18 -1.09
C LEU A 65 6.73 -5.42 -1.77
N SER A 66 5.42 -5.44 -2.06
CA SER A 66 4.76 -6.52 -2.80
C SER A 66 5.29 -6.65 -4.23
N PHE A 67 5.60 -5.54 -4.90
CA PHE A 67 6.25 -5.56 -6.23
C PHE A 67 7.65 -6.19 -6.17
N ASN A 68 8.37 -5.99 -5.05
CA ASN A 68 9.64 -6.63 -4.75
C ASN A 68 9.51 -8.05 -4.17
N ASN A 69 8.30 -8.62 -4.17
CA ASN A 69 7.97 -9.93 -3.58
C ASN A 69 8.25 -10.06 -2.07
N ASP A 70 8.43 -8.95 -1.35
CA ASP A 70 8.50 -8.94 0.12
C ASP A 70 7.09 -8.85 0.72
N PHE A 71 6.32 -9.92 0.52
CA PHE A 71 4.91 -9.99 0.92
C PHE A 71 4.70 -9.94 2.43
N ALA A 72 5.68 -10.42 3.22
CA ALA A 72 5.59 -10.43 4.67
C ALA A 72 5.69 -9.00 5.22
N THR A 73 6.67 -8.23 4.74
CA THR A 73 6.80 -6.81 5.12
C THR A 73 5.68 -5.97 4.53
N ALA A 74 5.22 -6.27 3.31
CA ALA A 74 4.08 -5.58 2.70
C ALA A 74 2.82 -5.66 3.57
N VAL A 75 2.49 -6.84 4.11
CA VAL A 75 1.35 -7.02 5.01
C VAL A 75 1.46 -6.13 6.25
N ILE A 76 2.64 -6.00 6.86
CA ILE A 76 2.86 -5.14 8.03
C ILE A 76 2.58 -3.67 7.67
N GLU A 77 3.01 -3.22 6.48
CA GLU A 77 2.73 -1.86 6.03
C GLU A 77 1.25 -1.64 5.68
N TYR A 78 0.56 -2.62 5.11
CA TYR A 78 -0.89 -2.53 4.93
C TYR A 78 -1.64 -2.48 6.26
N GLU A 79 -1.23 -3.22 7.29
CA GLU A 79 -1.82 -3.13 8.63
C GLU A 79 -1.70 -1.70 9.20
N LYS A 80 -0.53 -1.07 9.04
CA LYS A 80 -0.37 0.36 9.40
C LYS A 80 -1.27 1.26 8.56
N ALA A 81 -1.44 0.99 7.28
CA ALA A 81 -2.36 1.76 6.43
C ALA A 81 -3.81 1.69 6.94
N LEU A 82 -4.24 0.53 7.43
CA LEU A 82 -5.56 0.33 8.04
C LEU A 82 -5.74 1.16 9.32
N ASP A 83 -4.71 1.31 10.15
CA ASP A 83 -4.78 2.12 11.39
C ASP A 83 -5.10 3.60 11.12
N TYR A 84 -4.73 4.11 9.94
CA TYR A 84 -4.99 5.48 9.52
C TYR A 84 -6.20 5.62 8.59
N CYS A 85 -6.82 4.51 8.19
CA CYS A 85 -7.87 4.51 7.18
C CYS A 85 -9.21 4.99 7.78
N GLY A 86 -9.78 6.04 7.20
CA GLY A 86 -11.06 6.62 7.65
C GLY A 86 -12.29 6.20 6.84
N SER A 87 -12.15 5.28 5.88
CA SER A 87 -13.22 4.91 4.95
C SER A 87 -13.25 3.42 4.69
N ASP A 88 -14.44 2.83 4.76
CA ASP A 88 -14.69 1.42 4.45
C ASP A 88 -14.30 1.05 3.02
N PHE A 89 -14.50 1.96 2.06
CA PHE A 89 -14.05 1.75 0.68
C PHE A 89 -12.53 1.59 0.59
N ALA A 90 -11.77 2.49 1.22
CA ALA A 90 -10.32 2.42 1.22
C ALA A 90 -9.80 1.23 2.03
N LYS A 91 -10.50 0.87 3.11
CA LYS A 91 -10.22 -0.33 3.90
C LYS A 91 -10.38 -1.61 3.08
N CYS A 92 -11.47 -1.76 2.33
CA CYS A 92 -11.65 -2.92 1.46
C CYS A 92 -10.53 -3.02 0.42
N ALA A 93 -10.15 -1.92 -0.23
CA ALA A 93 -9.05 -1.92 -1.20
C ALA A 93 -7.72 -2.38 -0.58
N ILE A 94 -7.38 -1.91 0.63
CA ILE A 94 -6.19 -2.35 1.36
C ILE A 94 -6.28 -3.84 1.71
N LEU A 95 -7.44 -4.30 2.14
CA LEU A 95 -7.68 -5.71 2.48
C LEU A 95 -7.54 -6.63 1.25
N GLU A 96 -8.02 -6.22 0.08
CA GLU A 96 -7.84 -6.96 -1.18
C GLU A 96 -6.35 -7.12 -1.51
N ASP A 97 -5.57 -6.04 -1.43
CA ASP A 97 -4.12 -6.07 -1.66
C ASP A 97 -3.37 -6.95 -0.62
N MET A 98 -3.82 -6.94 0.64
CA MET A 98 -3.31 -7.84 1.68
C MET A 98 -3.64 -9.31 1.39
N ALA A 99 -4.85 -9.60 0.91
CA ALA A 99 -5.27 -10.95 0.54
C ALA A 99 -4.38 -11.50 -0.58
N ASP A 100 -4.05 -10.68 -1.57
CA ASP A 100 -3.10 -11.04 -2.63
C ASP A 100 -1.72 -11.40 -2.05
N CYS A 101 -1.21 -10.62 -1.09
CA CYS A 101 0.05 -10.93 -0.42
C CYS A 101 -0.01 -12.28 0.33
N TYR A 102 -1.07 -12.51 1.09
CA TYR A 102 -1.28 -13.80 1.76
C TYR A 102 -1.45 -14.97 0.79
N GLY A 103 -2.08 -14.74 -0.36
CA GLY A 103 -2.20 -15.70 -1.46
C GLY A 103 -0.84 -16.09 -2.03
N ASN A 104 0.04 -15.12 -2.27
CA ASN A 104 1.42 -15.36 -2.70
C ASN A 104 2.24 -16.13 -1.66
N MET A 105 2.00 -15.86 -0.37
CA MET A 105 2.56 -16.62 0.75
C MET A 105 1.89 -17.98 1.00
N LYS A 106 0.90 -18.38 0.18
CA LYS A 106 0.11 -19.63 0.30
C LYS A 106 -0.67 -19.75 1.62
N ASN A 107 -0.96 -18.64 2.29
CA ASN A 107 -1.72 -18.60 3.54
C ASN A 107 -3.22 -18.49 3.28
N LYS A 108 -3.83 -19.60 2.83
CA LYS A 108 -5.26 -19.65 2.46
C LYS A 108 -6.20 -19.27 3.60
N LYS A 109 -5.82 -19.57 4.85
CA LYS A 109 -6.65 -19.24 6.02
C LYS A 109 -6.80 -17.72 6.16
N LYS A 110 -5.70 -16.99 6.01
CA LYS A 110 -5.71 -15.52 6.09
C LYS A 110 -6.48 -14.88 4.94
N VAL A 111 -6.35 -15.41 3.73
CA VAL A 111 -7.16 -14.97 2.57
C VAL A 111 -8.66 -15.07 2.90
N GLN A 112 -9.12 -16.21 3.39
CA GLN A 112 -10.53 -16.42 3.75
C GLN A 112 -11.02 -15.52 4.90
N GLU A 113 -10.16 -15.30 5.92
CA GLU A 113 -10.47 -14.36 7.01
C GLU A 113 -10.66 -12.93 6.48
N ILE A 114 -9.84 -12.51 5.52
CA ILE A 114 -9.91 -11.18 4.90
C ILE A 114 -11.13 -11.06 3.98
N GLU A 115 -11.37 -12.04 3.10
CA GLU A 115 -12.53 -12.04 2.19
C GLU A 115 -13.83 -11.91 2.95
N LYS A 116 -13.99 -12.65 4.05
CA LYS A 116 -15.14 -12.52 4.93
C LYS A 116 -15.26 -11.13 5.54
N THR A 117 -14.13 -10.54 5.95
CA THR A 117 -14.13 -9.18 6.52
C THR A 117 -14.58 -8.15 5.48
N ILE A 118 -14.20 -8.30 4.21
CA ILE A 118 -14.65 -7.43 3.12
C ILE A 118 -16.15 -7.59 2.89
N GLU A 119 -16.66 -8.83 2.85
CA GLU A 119 -18.10 -9.11 2.72
C GLU A 119 -18.90 -8.43 3.84
N ASP A 120 -18.45 -8.57 5.09
CA ASP A 120 -19.12 -7.96 6.25
C ASP A 120 -19.15 -6.42 6.16
N ILE A 121 -18.12 -5.79 5.59
CA ILE A 121 -18.08 -4.33 5.38
C ILE A 121 -19.04 -3.89 4.27
N GLN A 122 -19.11 -4.63 3.16
CA GLN A 122 -19.92 -4.27 1.99
C GLN A 122 -21.43 -4.48 2.17
N LEU A 123 -21.84 -5.19 3.23
CA LEU A 123 -23.24 -5.43 3.58
C LEU A 123 -23.87 -4.29 4.42
N ILE A 124 -23.11 -3.26 4.76
CA ILE A 124 -23.53 -2.08 5.55
C ILE A 124 -23.87 -0.91 4.62
#